data_AF-A0A1N7LK17-F1
#
_entry.id   AF-A0A1N7LK17-F1
#
_cell.length_a   1.000
_cell.length_b   1.000
_cell.length_c   1.000
_cell.angle_alpha   90.00
_cell.angle_beta   90.00
_cell.angle_gamma   90.00
#
_symmetry.space_group_name_H-M   'P 1'
#
loop_
_entity.id
_entity.type
_entity.pdbx_description
1 polymer ?
#
loop_
_entity_poly.entity_id
_entity_poly.type
_entity_poly.pdbx_seq_one_letter_code
_entity_poly.pdbx_strand_id
1 'polypeptide(L)'
;MMTTDDLLKKVKNFVDTDRRERITKYESLKRLLKKLKIKENLLKDKIRSESNEKSQKRLEEKMRVLKAQRKKGLKLLKELKSEI
;
A
#
# COMPACT_ATOMS: atom_id res chain seq x y z
N MET A 1 14.48 42.88 -0.23
CA MET A 1 14.42 42.11 -1.49
C MET A 1 14.88 40.70 -1.17
N MET A 2 14.13 39.66 -1.56
CA MET A 2 14.62 38.28 -1.46
C MET A 2 15.75 38.09 -2.48
N THR A 3 16.82 37.43 -2.07
CA THR A 3 17.93 37.11 -2.97
C THR A 3 17.57 35.91 -3.86
N THR A 4 18.23 35.76 -5.00
CA THR A 4 18.10 34.59 -5.86
C THR A 4 18.40 33.29 -5.08
N ASP A 5 19.34 33.33 -4.14
CA ASP A 5 19.68 32.18 -3.28
C ASP A 5 18.53 31.78 -2.35
N ASP A 6 17.77 32.75 -1.84
CA ASP A 6 16.60 32.49 -1.01
C ASP A 6 15.47 31.84 -1.82
N LEU A 7 15.31 32.23 -3.09
CA LEU A 7 14.36 31.60 -4.01
C LEU A 7 14.76 30.15 -4.32
N LEU A 8 16.04 29.90 -4.61
CA LEU A 8 16.57 28.55 -4.85
C LEU A 8 16.40 27.65 -3.63
N LYS A 9 16.66 28.16 -2.41
CA LYS A 9 16.42 27.42 -1.16
C LYS A 9 14.94 27.06 -0.99
N LYS A 10 14.01 27.97 -1.29
CA LYS A 10 12.57 27.68 -1.22
C LYS A 10 12.15 26.61 -2.23
N VAL A 11 12.63 26.69 -3.47
CA VAL A 11 12.37 25.67 -4.49
C VAL A 11 12.93 24.31 -4.06
N LYS A 12 14.17 24.27 -3.57
CA LYS A 12 14.77 23.04 -3.05
C LYS A 12 13.96 22.44 -1.90
N ASN A 13 13.58 23.26 -0.93
CA ASN A 13 12.78 22.81 0.22
C ASN A 13 11.39 22.31 -0.21
N PHE A 14 10.76 22.95 -1.20
CA PHE A 14 9.50 22.51 -1.78
C PHE A 14 9.64 21.13 -2.47
N VAL A 15 10.65 20.98 -3.33
CA VAL A 15 10.94 19.72 -4.02
C VAL A 15 11.29 18.59 -3.05
N ASP A 16 12.10 18.88 -2.03
CA ASP A 16 12.46 17.91 -0.98
C ASP A 16 11.24 17.48 -0.15
N THR A 17 10.28 18.40 0.07
CA THR A 17 9.04 18.10 0.78
C THR A 17 8.14 17.18 -0.02
N ASP A 18 7.95 17.47 -1.31
CA ASP A 18 7.20 16.58 -2.23
C ASP A 18 7.84 15.19 -2.28
N ARG A 19 9.18 15.11 -2.36
CA ARG A 19 9.91 13.84 -2.32
C ARG A 19 9.67 13.06 -1.01
N ARG A 20 9.71 13.73 0.14
CA ARG A 20 9.44 13.09 1.45
C ARG A 20 8.01 12.56 1.55
N GLU A 21 7.04 13.31 1.02
CA GLU A 21 5.65 12.86 0.98
C GLU A 21 5.47 11.61 0.12
N ARG A 22 6.09 11.56 -1.06
CA ARG A 22 6.07 10.37 -1.94
C ARG A 22 6.66 9.14 -1.25
N ILE A 23 7.83 9.28 -0.62
CA ILE A 23 8.46 8.20 0.17
C ILE A 23 7.53 7.72 1.29
N THR A 24 6.88 8.64 1.99
CA THR A 24 5.97 8.33 3.09
C THR A 24 4.74 7.56 2.60
N LYS A 25 4.16 7.96 1.47
CA LYS A 25 3.05 7.24 0.81
C LYS A 25 3.48 5.82 0.40
N TYR A 26 4.65 5.68 -0.21
CA TYR A 26 5.21 4.38 -0.62
C TYR A 26 5.41 3.43 0.57
N GLU A 27 6.09 3.86 1.62
CA GLU A 27 6.35 3.02 2.79
C GLU A 27 5.06 2.67 3.56
N SER A 28 4.10 3.60 3.63
CA SER A 28 2.78 3.33 4.22
C SER A 28 2.02 2.26 3.44
N LEU A 29 1.96 2.37 2.11
CA LEU A 29 1.30 1.39 1.25
C LEU A 29 1.99 0.02 1.36
N LYS A 30 3.32 -0.03 1.34
CA LYS A 30 4.11 -1.26 1.52
C LYS A 30 3.78 -1.96 2.83
N ARG A 31 3.66 -1.21 3.94
CA ARG A 31 3.26 -1.75 5.25
C ARG A 31 1.83 -2.30 5.22
N LEU A 32 0.88 -1.57 4.62
CA LEU A 32 -0.50 -2.03 4.47
C LEU A 32 -0.59 -3.31 3.63
N LEU A 33 0.15 -3.38 2.52
CA LEU A 33 0.25 -4.59 1.71
C LEU A 33 0.84 -5.76 2.50
N LYS A 34 1.88 -5.56 3.33
CA LYS A 34 2.36 -6.63 4.23
C LYS A 34 1.25 -7.13 5.15
N LYS A 35 0.47 -6.23 5.78
CA LYS A 35 -0.67 -6.61 6.63
C LYS A 35 -1.74 -7.39 5.87
N LEU A 36 -2.04 -7.00 4.63
CA LEU A 36 -2.98 -7.74 3.77
C LEU A 36 -2.46 -9.17 3.48
N LYS A 37 -1.16 -9.36 3.25
CA LYS A 37 -0.56 -10.70 3.04
C LYS A 37 -0.80 -11.61 4.24
N ILE A 38 -0.57 -11.07 5.44
CA ILE A 38 -0.75 -11.81 6.69
C ILE A 38 -2.22 -12.20 6.86
N LYS A 39 -3.15 -11.27 6.61
CA LYS A 39 -4.60 -11.55 6.65
C LYS A 39 -5.03 -12.59 5.62
N GLU A 40 -4.48 -12.55 4.41
CA GLU A 40 -4.72 -13.59 3.39
C GLU A 40 -4.23 -14.96 3.87
N ASN A 41 -3.03 -15.06 4.44
CA ASN A 41 -2.55 -16.34 4.96
C ASN A 41 -3.44 -16.88 6.08
N LEU A 42 -3.79 -16.05 7.06
CA LEU A 42 -4.68 -16.43 8.16
C LEU A 42 -6.06 -16.86 7.66
N LEU A 43 -6.61 -16.17 6.66
CA LEU A 43 -7.89 -16.52 6.08
C LEU A 43 -7.81 -17.83 5.28
N LYS A 44 -6.68 -18.12 4.64
CA LYS A 44 -6.44 -19.38 3.93
C LYS A 44 -6.43 -20.55 4.90
N ASP A 45 -5.79 -20.38 6.05
CA ASP A 45 -5.75 -21.41 7.09
C ASP A 45 -7.15 -21.63 7.68
N LYS A 46 -7.92 -20.56 7.90
CA LYS A 46 -9.34 -20.67 8.32
C LYS A 46 -10.23 -21.40 7.32
N ILE A 47 -10.06 -21.16 6.03
CA ILE A 47 -10.82 -21.87 4.98
C ILE A 47 -10.53 -23.37 5.01
N ARG A 48 -9.28 -23.76 5.27
CA ARG A 48 -8.84 -25.17 5.33
C ARG A 48 -9.41 -25.91 6.55
N SER A 49 -9.61 -25.21 7.66
CA SER A 49 -10.15 -25.79 8.90
C SER A 49 -11.67 -25.67 9.02
N GLU A 50 -12.35 -25.05 8.05
CA GLU A 50 -13.79 -24.81 8.10
C GLU A 50 -14.55 -25.97 7.45
N SER A 51 -15.34 -26.69 8.24
CA SER A 51 -16.16 -27.82 7.78
C SER A 51 -17.53 -27.39 7.28
N ASN A 52 -18.02 -26.20 7.69
CA ASN A 52 -19.31 -25.71 7.22
C ASN A 52 -19.17 -25.06 5.84
N GLU A 53 -19.79 -25.65 4.82
CA GLU A 53 -19.70 -25.16 3.43
C GLU A 53 -20.16 -23.70 3.27
N LYS A 54 -21.19 -23.27 4.00
CA LYS A 54 -21.70 -21.89 3.92
C LYS A 54 -20.70 -20.91 4.50
N SER A 55 -20.08 -21.25 5.63
CA SER A 55 -18.99 -20.47 6.23
C SER A 55 -17.76 -20.47 5.33
N GLN A 56 -17.40 -21.61 4.75
CA GLN A 56 -16.26 -21.74 3.85
C GLN A 56 -16.42 -20.83 2.62
N LYS A 57 -17.58 -20.86 1.95
CA LYS A 57 -17.90 -19.96 0.82
C LYS A 57 -17.78 -18.48 1.19
N ARG A 58 -18.26 -18.07 2.38
CA ARG A 58 -18.12 -16.69 2.87
C ARG A 58 -16.66 -16.30 3.09
N LEU A 59 -15.84 -17.20 3.62
CA LEU A 59 -14.41 -16.96 3.82
C LEU A 59 -13.67 -16.86 2.47
N GLU A 60 -14.03 -17.68 1.49
CA GLU A 60 -13.48 -17.61 0.13
C GLU A 60 -13.84 -16.31 -0.61
N GLU A 61 -15.05 -15.81 -0.43
CA GLU A 61 -15.45 -14.53 -1.01
C GLU A 61 -14.64 -13.37 -0.41
N LYS A 62 -14.47 -13.37 0.92
CA LYS A 62 -13.60 -12.43 1.61
C LYS A 62 -12.14 -12.54 1.12
N MET A 63 -11.67 -13.75 0.84
CA MET A 63 -10.34 -13.99 0.27
C MET A 63 -10.20 -13.37 -1.12
N ARG A 64 -11.21 -13.51 -1.99
CA ARG A 64 -11.21 -12.90 -3.33
C ARG A 64 -11.10 -11.38 -3.25
N VAL A 65 -11.87 -10.75 -2.37
CA VAL A 65 -11.80 -9.29 -2.15
C VAL A 65 -10.40 -8.89 -1.68
N LEU A 66 -9.83 -9.57 -0.68
CA LEU A 66 -8.47 -9.26 -0.20
C LEU A 66 -7.42 -9.37 -1.30
N LYS A 67 -7.44 -10.45 -2.09
CA LYS A 67 -6.52 -10.65 -3.21
C LYS A 67 -6.67 -9.55 -4.28
N ALA A 68 -7.90 -9.16 -4.60
CA ALA A 68 -8.16 -8.08 -5.55
C ALA A 68 -7.60 -6.74 -5.05
N GLN A 69 -7.83 -6.41 -3.78
CA GLN A 69 -7.31 -5.18 -3.16
C GLN A 69 -5.79 -5.19 -3.07
N ARG A 70 -5.18 -6.32 -2.69
CA ARG A 70 -3.73 -6.51 -2.69
C ARG A 70 -3.14 -6.31 -4.09
N LYS A 71 -3.75 -6.88 -5.13
CA LYS A 71 -3.31 -6.71 -6.52
C LYS A 71 -3.37 -5.25 -6.95
N LYS A 72 -4.45 -4.53 -6.62
CA LYS A 72 -4.57 -3.09 -6.88
C LYS A 72 -3.48 -2.30 -6.15
N GLY A 73 -3.28 -2.56 -4.86
CA GLY A 73 -2.25 -1.87 -4.10
C GLY A 73 -0.83 -2.18 -4.59
N LEU A 74 -0.54 -3.38 -5.09
CA LEU A 74 0.77 -3.70 -5.69
C LEU A 74 1.04 -2.91 -6.99
N LYS A 75 0.00 -2.66 -7.80
CA LYS A 75 0.13 -1.78 -8.98
C LYS A 75 0.47 -0.35 -8.55
N LEU A 76 -0.30 0.19 -7.60
CA LEU A 76 -0.05 1.53 -7.05
C LEU A 76 1.33 1.64 -6.39
N LEU A 77 1.81 0.58 -5.72
CA LEU A 77 3.15 0.56 -5.13
C LEU A 77 4.25 0.64 -6.20
N LYS A 78 4.03 0.03 -7.37
CA LYS A 78 4.96 0.09 -8.50
C LYS A 78 4.99 1.50 -9.11
N GLU A 79 3.84 2.14 -9.24
CA GLU A 79 3.71 3.53 -9.70
C GLU A 79 4.42 4.50 -8.75
N LEU A 80 4.16 4.40 -7.45
CA LEU A 80 4.85 5.22 -6.45
C LEU A 80 6.37 4.99 -6.44
N LYS A 81 6.83 3.76 -6.74
CA LYS A 81 8.27 3.46 -6.83
C LYS A 81 8.93 4.12 -8.04
N SER A 82 8.21 4.33 -9.14
CA SER A 82 8.75 5.08 -10.30
C SER A 82 8.78 6.59 -10.08
N GLU A 83 8.07 7.10 -9.07
CA GLU A 83 7.99 8.53 -8.74
C GLU A 83 8.99 8.98 -7.65
N ILE A 84 9.80 8.06 -7.11
CA ILE A 84 10.77 8.25 -6.02
C ILE A 84 12.18 7.96 -6.53
#